data_AF-A0A429X716-F1
#
_entry.id   AF-A0A429X716-F1
#
_cell.length_a   1.000
_cell.length_b   1.000
_cell.length_c   1.000
_cell.angle_alpha   90.00
_cell.angle_beta   90.00
_cell.angle_gamma   90.00
#
_symmetry.space_group_name_H-M   'P 1'
#
loop_
_entity.id
_entity.type
_entity.pdbx_description
1 polymer ?
#
loop_
_entity_poly.entity_id
_entity_poly.type
_entity_poly.pdbx_seq_one_letter_code
_entity_poly.pdbx_strand_id
1 'polypeptide(L)' 'MTEKEWQEFRFAVEVEEQELAFYYKGEEWWISRLYGEEKNYLLTRSKNSYTQEYRTAVELFNNGIVDGKPFIERVKDFF' A
#
# COMPACT_ATOMS: atom_id res chain seq x y z
N MET A 1 -3.48 11.49 3.95
CA MET A 1 -2.78 11.34 5.24
C MET A 1 -1.84 12.53 5.47
N THR A 2 -1.76 13.00 6.71
CA THR A 2 -0.70 13.89 7.19
C THR A 2 0.65 13.19 7.22
N GLU A 3 1.75 13.94 7.37
CA GLU A 3 3.09 13.36 7.49
C GLU A 3 3.20 12.37 8.66
N LYS A 4 2.56 12.69 9.80
CA LYS A 4 2.55 11.82 10.97
C LYS A 4 1.81 10.51 10.71
N GLU A 5 0.59 10.60 10.17
CA GLU A 5 -0.22 9.41 9.81
C GLU A 5 0.51 8.54 8.79
N TRP A 6 1.21 9.16 7.82
CA TRP A 6 2.03 8.43 6.87
C TRP A 6 3.18 7.69 7.53
N GLN A 7 3.91 8.32 8.47
CA GLN A 7 4.99 7.66 9.19
C GLN A 7 4.49 6.47 10.03
N GLU A 8 3.33 6.62 10.67
CA GLU A 8 2.69 5.53 11.43
C GLU A 8 2.24 4.40 10.51
N PHE A 9 1.56 4.72 9.40
CA PHE A 9 1.14 3.74 8.39
C PHE A 9 2.33 2.99 7.80
N ARG A 10 3.39 3.71 7.43
CA ARG A 10 4.62 3.15 6.89
C ARG A 10 5.29 2.21 7.89
N PHE A 11 5.41 2.62 9.16
CA PHE A 11 6.00 1.80 10.21
C PHE A 11 5.20 0.51 10.45
N ALA A 12 3.88 0.61 10.49
CA ALA A 12 3.00 -0.55 10.66
C ALA A 12 3.18 -1.60 9.54
N VAL A 13 3.30 -1.17 8.29
CA VAL A 13 3.50 -2.10 7.15
C VAL A 13 4.94 -2.60 7.05
N GLU A 14 5.94 -1.71 7.17
CA GLU A 14 7.36 -2.02 6.90
C GLU A 14 8.03 -2.76 8.06
N VAL A 15 7.69 -2.40 9.31
CA VAL A 15 8.36 -2.90 10.51
C VAL A 15 7.49 -3.87 11.29
N GLU A 16 6.21 -3.53 11.49
CA GLU A 16 5.28 -4.39 12.24
C GLU A 16 4.62 -5.45 11.35
N GLU A 17 4.91 -5.45 10.05
CA GLU A 17 4.38 -6.38 9.04
C GLU A 17 2.84 -6.45 9.00
N GLN A 18 2.16 -5.36 9.40
CA GLN A 18 0.70 -5.30 9.40
C GLN A 18 0.13 -5.23 7.99
N GLU A 19 -1.01 -5.88 7.79
CA GLU A 19 -1.86 -5.71 6.62
C GLU A 19 -2.87 -4.60 6.90
N LEU A 20 -2.94 -3.62 6.00
CA LEU A 20 -3.74 -2.42 6.20
C LEU A 20 -4.61 -2.12 4.99
N ALA A 21 -5.83 -1.68 5.25
CA ALA A 21 -6.68 -1.04 4.26
C ALA A 21 -6.47 0.48 4.29
N PHE A 22 -6.67 1.12 3.14
CA PHE A 22 -6.76 2.56 3.02
C PHE A 22 -7.70 2.91 1.87
N TYR A 23 -8.15 4.15 1.82
CA TYR A 23 -9.10 4.62 0.82
C TYR A 23 -8.51 5.72 -0.06
N TYR A 24 -8.83 5.69 -1.35
CA TYR A 24 -8.50 6.74 -2.31
C TYR A 24 -9.71 7.01 -3.20
N LYS A 25 -10.17 8.27 -3.25
CA LYS A 25 -11.39 8.70 -3.97
C LYS A 25 -12.63 7.83 -3.68
N GLY A 26 -12.76 7.35 -2.43
CA GLY A 26 -13.85 6.48 -2.00
C GLY A 26 -13.72 5.02 -2.46
N GLU A 27 -12.62 4.65 -3.12
CA GLU A 27 -12.28 3.26 -3.44
C GLU A 27 -11.35 2.70 -2.36
N GLU A 28 -11.66 1.52 -1.84
CA GLU A 28 -10.80 0.81 -0.89
C GLU A 28 -9.63 0.11 -1.62
N TRP A 29 -8.48 0.16 -0.98
CA TRP A 29 -7.27 -0.53 -1.35
C TRP A 29 -6.71 -1.27 -0.14
N TRP A 30 -6.00 -2.37 -0.41
CA TRP A 30 -5.36 -3.19 0.61
C TRP A 30 -3.86 -3.31 0.35
N ILE A 31 -3.10 -3.19 1.42
CA ILE A 31 -1.75 -3.72 1.52
C ILE A 31 -1.84 -5.04 2.31
N SER A 32 -1.53 -6.16 1.66
CA SER A 32 -1.56 -7.49 2.27
C SER A 32 -0.26 -8.24 2.06
N ARG A 33 -0.08 -9.35 2.77
CA ARG A 33 1.13 -10.16 2.70
C ARG A 33 0.90 -11.60 2.27
N LEU A 34 1.87 -12.14 1.53
CA LEU A 34 1.98 -13.57 1.22
C LEU A 34 3.21 -14.16 1.92
N TYR A 35 3.00 -14.80 3.07
CA TYR A 35 4.10 -15.40 3.83
C TYR A 35 4.68 -16.60 3.07
N GLY A 36 6.01 -16.59 2.88
CA GLY A 36 6.75 -17.67 2.20
C GLY A 36 7.06 -17.44 0.73
N GLU A 37 6.60 -16.33 0.14
CA GLU A 37 6.86 -15.96 -1.26
C GLU A 37 7.98 -14.93 -1.40
N GLU A 38 8.69 -14.92 -2.53
CA GLU A 38 9.73 -13.90 -2.83
C GLU A 38 9.11 -12.50 -2.99
N LYS A 39 7.91 -12.41 -3.58
CA LYS A 39 7.10 -11.19 -3.71
C LYS A 39 5.93 -11.27 -2.74
N ASN A 40 6.18 -10.86 -1.51
CA ASN A 40 5.22 -11.02 -0.43
C ASN A 40 4.42 -9.77 -0.10
N TYR A 41 4.65 -8.61 -0.73
CA TYR A 41 3.85 -7.41 -0.49
C TYR A 41 2.90 -7.14 -1.65
N LEU A 42 1.61 -7.10 -1.36
CA LEU A 42 0.56 -6.91 -2.36
C LEU A 42 -0.11 -5.56 -2.19
N LEU A 43 -0.32 -4.83 -3.29
CA LEU A 43 -1.19 -3.66 -3.36
C LEU A 43 -2.41 -4.02 -4.20
N THR A 44 -3.57 -4.17 -3.55
CA THR A 44 -4.80 -4.64 -4.20
C THR A 44 -5.86 -3.55 -4.21
N ARG A 45 -6.45 -3.28 -5.38
CA ARG A 45 -7.65 -2.43 -5.50
C ARG A 45 -8.91 -3.28 -5.30
N SER A 46 -9.67 -3.04 -4.24
CA SER A 46 -10.85 -3.87 -3.89
C SER A 46 -11.90 -3.91 -5.00
N LYS A 47 -12.13 -2.78 -5.68
CA LYS A 47 -13.19 -2.61 -6.70
C LYS A 47 -13.18 -3.66 -7.82
N ASN A 48 -12.00 -4.13 -8.21
CA ASN A 48 -11.86 -5.07 -9.32
C ASN A 48 -10.79 -6.14 -9.07
N SER A 49 -10.36 -6.30 -7.82
CA SER A 49 -9.34 -7.26 -7.39
C SER A 49 -8.03 -7.17 -8.21
N TYR A 50 -7.70 -5.98 -8.70
CA TYR A 50 -6.43 -5.78 -9.39
C TYR A 50 -5.30 -5.68 -8.37
N THR A 51 -4.36 -6.60 -8.43
CA THR A 51 -3.24 -6.71 -7.49
C THR A 51 -1.91 -6.44 -8.18
N GLN A 52 -1.07 -5.66 -7.52
CA GLN A 52 0.34 -5.46 -7.85
C GLN A 52 1.20 -6.10 -6.77
N GLU A 53 2.33 -6.69 -7.15
CA GLU A 53 3.17 -7.49 -6.24
C GLU A 53 4.60 -6.96 -6.17
N TYR A 54 5.14 -6.90 -4.95
CA TYR A 54 6.44 -6.32 -4.64
C TYR A 54 7.21 -7.21 -3.66
N ARG A 55 8.55 -7.11 -3.69
CA ARG A 55 9.42 -7.86 -2.79
C ARG A 55 9.52 -7.23 -1.41
N THR A 56 9.35 -5.91 -1.31
CA THR A 56 9.45 -5.18 -0.05
C THR A 56 8.36 -4.10 0.03
N ALA A 57 7.99 -3.71 1.25
CA ALA A 57 7.10 -2.57 1.49
C ALA A 57 7.65 -1.28 0.84
N VAL A 58 8.97 -1.06 0.93
CA VAL A 58 9.64 0.10 0.32
C VAL A 58 9.48 0.12 -1.21
N GLU A 59 9.57 -1.05 -1.85
CA GLU A 59 9.33 -1.16 -3.29
C GLU A 59 7.86 -0.86 -3.63
N LEU A 60 6.91 -1.39 -2.84
CA LEU A 60 5.48 -1.08 -2.98
C LEU A 60 5.22 0.42 -2.85
N PHE A 61 5.80 1.10 -1.86
CA PHE A 61 5.55 2.53 -1.66
C PHE A 61 6.11 3.40 -2.80
N ASN A 62 7.27 3.05 -3.35
CA ASN A 62 7.89 3.83 -4.42
C ASN A 62 7.33 3.51 -5.81
N ASN A 63 6.96 2.25 -6.07
CA ASN A 63 6.60 1.76 -7.40
C ASN A 63 5.12 1.33 -7.53
N GLY A 64 4.40 1.23 -6.41
CA GLY A 64 2.94 1.03 -6.34
C GLY A 64 2.21 2.02 -7.22
N ILE A 65 1.31 1.56 -8.09
CA ILE A 65 0.51 2.49 -8.91
C ILE A 65 -0.91 2.60 -8.35
N VAL A 66 -1.29 3.81 -7.96
CA VAL A 66 -2.65 4.19 -7.56
C VAL A 66 -3.13 5.29 -8.51
N ASP A 67 -4.16 4.99 -9.30
CA ASP A 67 -4.73 5.91 -10.30
C ASP A 67 -3.67 6.52 -11.24
N GLY A 68 -2.87 5.63 -11.84
CA GLY A 68 -1.83 5.97 -12.83
C GLY A 68 -0.61 6.73 -12.27
N LYS A 69 -0.50 6.90 -10.95
CA LYS A 69 0.61 7.58 -10.29
C LYS A 69 1.27 6.70 -9.23
N PRO A 70 2.56 6.93 -8.92
CA PRO A 70 3.23 6.29 -7.80
C PRO A 70 2.48 6.48 -6.48
N PHE A 71 2.47 5.45 -5.64
CA PHE A 71 1.76 5.39 -4.36
C PHE A 71 2.20 6.56 -3.46
N ILE A 72 3.50 6.81 -3.38
CA ILE A 72 4.07 7.90 -2.58
C ILE A 72 3.55 9.29 -2.98
N GLU A 73 3.23 9.52 -4.26
CA GLU A 73 2.67 10.79 -4.73
C GLU A 73 1.21 10.98 -4.29
N ARG A 74 0.53 9.89 -3.90
CA ARG A 74 -0.89 9.85 -3.53
C ARG A 74 -1.14 9.78 -2.03
N VAL A 75 -0.12 9.53 -1.20
CA VAL A 75 -0.26 9.37 0.26
C VAL A 75 -1.06 10.49 0.93
N LYS A 76 -0.82 11.74 0.53
CA LYS A 76 -1.55 12.90 1.05
C LYS A 76 -3.07 12.83 0.80
N ASP A 77 -3.48 12.13 -0.26
CA ASP A 77 -4.86 11.97 -0.70
C ASP A 77 -5.53 10.71 -0.11
N PHE A 78 -4.81 9.88 0.66
CA PHE A 78 -5.38 8.70 1.32
C PHE A 78 -6.09 9.04 2.62
N PHE A 79 -7.07 8.20 2.98
CA PHE A 79 -7.87 8.28 4.20
C PHE A 79 -8.10 6.90 4.80
#